data_AF-A0A815TDY4-F1
#
_entry.id   AF-A0A815TDY4-F1
#
_cell.length_a   1.000
_cell.length_b   1.000
_cell.length_c   1.000
_cell.angle_alpha   90.00
_cell.angle_beta   90.00
_cell.angle_gamma   90.00
#
_symmetry.space_group_name_H-M   'P 1'
#
loop_
_entity.id
_entity.type
_entity.pdbx_description
1 polymer ?
#
loop_
_entity_poly.entity_id
_entity_poly.type
_entity_poly.pdbx_seq_one_letter_code
_entity_poly.pdbx_strand_id
1 'polypeptide(L)'
;MAQNFPPSRRAADTCAIPAFDALRRQLDEIQRNIQKTSQGNINLAEMQKQCDALQQESREILSATAQKQLLAQEHLYYVTKRTKEISDIINGLKEAESVDVCFMMDCTNSMRKYIDQVKQYIFNTVDLLKVRFPQLKMRLAFIGYRDLNLPLDKQYSTLDFTDVEEFHRFVLNVACEFGGDICEDVLGGLQQVTKLEWKQLVRIMIHVGDAPAHGRRYHDLSDQHVYYLANDNDGSIGYSYIQELIDLNVKYYFGRLTSTTDKMIEQFRNYAENKITIEEIDLNKFENLLPFIVESISQSISATTSSLLRSHAENDPEAVNANHTSAKNNQRNIVFQKTEPTWSNITSKRVQVIRYECNEQLQCTPRTQSWHIKIAENPFSEGALRLAYYGLMQYKDHWEKVVLKEYKHTNRGANTKDKYLDVLDCQTIACYFALEFNEIPQLNNLTVYVKKIKFIMAK
;
A
#
# COMPACT_ATOMS: atom_id res chain seq x y z
N MET A 1 20.24 -4.77 10.26
CA MET A 1 21.11 -5.91 10.64
C MET A 1 21.13 -6.90 9.49
N ALA A 2 22.23 -6.94 8.74
CA ALA A 2 22.41 -7.88 7.65
C ALA A 2 22.72 -9.26 8.23
N GLN A 3 21.79 -10.21 8.12
CA GLN A 3 22.08 -11.61 8.42
C GLN A 3 22.85 -12.21 7.24
N ASN A 4 24.09 -12.59 7.52
CA ASN A 4 24.98 -13.32 6.63
C ASN A 4 24.32 -14.62 6.17
N PHE A 5 23.94 -14.69 4.89
CA PHE A 5 23.67 -15.98 4.25
C PHE A 5 25.00 -16.71 3.99
N PRO A 6 25.07 -18.03 4.24
CA PRO A 6 26.30 -18.78 4.03
C PRO A 6 26.65 -18.86 2.54
N PRO A 7 27.94 -18.89 2.18
CA PRO A 7 28.37 -18.93 0.79
C PRO A 7 27.89 -20.22 0.12
N SER A 8 27.49 -20.11 -1.15
CA SER A 8 27.07 -21.23 -1.98
C SER A 8 28.20 -22.26 -2.08
N ARG A 9 28.07 -23.34 -1.30
CA ARG A 9 28.85 -24.55 -1.57
C ARG A 9 28.34 -25.11 -2.90
N ARG A 10 29.22 -25.16 -3.89
CA ARG A 10 29.03 -25.88 -5.15
C ARG A 10 28.41 -27.25 -4.84
N ALA A 11 27.21 -27.50 -5.37
CA ALA A 11 26.52 -28.78 -5.33
C ALA A 11 27.16 -29.80 -6.30
N ALA A 12 28.47 -29.97 -6.23
CA ALA A 12 29.21 -30.94 -7.05
C ALA A 12 29.69 -32.15 -6.25
N ASP A 13 29.85 -32.03 -4.93
CA ASP A 13 30.38 -33.11 -4.09
C ASP A 13 29.42 -33.41 -2.95
N THR A 14 28.48 -34.34 -3.18
CA THR A 14 27.96 -35.35 -2.24
C THR A 14 26.61 -35.86 -2.73
N CYS A 15 26.62 -36.87 -3.60
CA CYS A 15 25.48 -37.78 -3.73
C CYS A 15 25.97 -39.21 -3.96
N ALA A 16 26.91 -39.66 -3.13
CA ALA A 16 27.05 -41.09 -2.88
C ALA A 16 25.92 -41.47 -1.93
N ILE A 17 24.78 -41.90 -2.48
CA ILE A 17 23.66 -42.42 -1.69
C ILE A 17 24.15 -43.78 -1.14
N PRO A 18 24.34 -43.96 0.18
CA PRO A 18 24.93 -45.18 0.72
C PRO A 18 24.17 -46.46 0.33
N ALA A 19 22.85 -46.34 0.12
CA ALA A 19 21.98 -47.40 -0.37
C ALA A 19 22.26 -47.79 -1.84
N PHE A 20 22.61 -46.83 -2.69
CA PHE A 20 22.94 -47.06 -4.10
C PHE A 20 24.31 -47.75 -4.24
N ASP A 21 25.29 -47.34 -3.43
CA ASP A 21 26.61 -48.00 -3.40
C ASP A 21 26.52 -49.43 -2.88
N ALA A 22 25.64 -49.70 -1.91
CA ALA A 22 25.37 -51.05 -1.42
C ALA A 22 24.70 -51.93 -2.51
N LEU A 23 23.67 -51.42 -3.19
CA LEU A 23 23.01 -52.12 -4.30
C LEU A 23 23.97 -52.38 -5.47
N ARG A 24 24.82 -51.40 -5.81
CA ARG A 24 25.81 -51.51 -6.89
C ARG A 24 26.86 -52.57 -6.58
N ARG A 25 27.33 -52.65 -5.32
CA ARG A 25 28.24 -53.71 -4.86
C ARG A 25 27.59 -55.10 -4.95
N GLN A 26 26.32 -55.23 -4.58
CA GLN A 26 25.58 -56.49 -4.70
C GLN A 26 25.38 -56.90 -6.18
N LEU A 27 25.09 -55.94 -7.06
CA LEU A 27 24.98 -56.16 -8.50
C LEU A 27 26.30 -56.62 -9.12
N ASP A 28 27.41 -55.96 -8.78
CA ASP A 28 28.75 -56.32 -9.24
C ASP A 28 29.16 -57.72 -8.76
N GLU A 29 28.77 -58.10 -7.54
CA GLU A 29 29.06 -59.42 -6.96
C GLU A 29 28.26 -60.54 -7.67
N ILE A 30 26.97 -60.32 -7.93
CA ILE A 30 26.13 -61.25 -8.67
C ILE A 30 26.61 -61.40 -10.12
N GLN A 31 26.97 -60.32 -10.80
CA GLN A 31 27.51 -60.38 -12.17
C GLN A 31 28.84 -61.12 -12.26
N ARG A 32 29.74 -60.92 -11.29
CA ARG A 32 30.98 -61.71 -11.20
C ARG A 32 30.70 -63.20 -10.97
N ASN A 33 29.70 -63.53 -10.15
CA ASN A 33 29.32 -64.91 -9.90
C ASN A 33 28.65 -65.56 -11.13
N ILE A 34 27.88 -64.79 -11.91
CA ILE A 34 27.28 -65.25 -13.19
C ILE A 34 28.40 -65.63 -14.19
N GLN A 35 29.43 -64.80 -14.33
CA GLN A 35 30.57 -65.08 -15.22
C GLN A 35 31.35 -66.34 -14.81
N LYS A 36 31.43 -66.64 -13.51
CA LYS A 36 32.12 -67.83 -12.96
C LYS A 36 31.32 -69.14 -13.11
N THR A 37 29.99 -69.10 -13.19
CA THR A 37 29.11 -70.29 -13.18
C THR A 37 28.79 -70.86 -14.57
N SER A 38 29.62 -70.59 -15.57
CA SER A 38 29.43 -71.04 -16.97
C SER A 38 29.56 -72.57 -17.21
N GLN A 39 29.67 -73.37 -16.15
CA GLN A 39 29.63 -74.84 -16.19
C GLN A 39 28.63 -75.39 -15.14
N GLY A 40 27.39 -75.65 -15.56
CA GLY A 40 26.42 -76.47 -14.79
C GLY A 40 25.17 -75.72 -14.28
N ASN A 41 24.03 -75.96 -14.93
CA ASN A 41 22.66 -75.64 -14.48
C ASN A 41 22.45 -76.08 -13.01
N ILE A 42 21.99 -75.22 -12.09
CA ILE A 42 20.56 -74.88 -11.86
C ILE A 42 20.40 -73.43 -11.33
N ASN A 43 21.49 -72.75 -10.96
CA ASN A 43 21.45 -71.47 -10.22
C ASN A 43 21.53 -70.21 -11.13
N LEU A 44 21.81 -70.39 -12.44
CA LEU A 44 22.02 -69.26 -13.36
C LEU A 44 20.74 -68.46 -13.61
N ALA A 45 19.59 -69.14 -13.75
CA ALA A 45 18.30 -68.49 -13.98
C ALA A 45 17.82 -67.71 -12.74
N GLU A 46 18.10 -68.24 -11.54
CA GLU A 46 17.72 -67.60 -10.27
C GLU A 46 18.61 -66.38 -9.98
N MET A 47 19.91 -66.47 -10.26
CA MET A 47 20.84 -65.35 -10.21
C MET A 47 20.52 -64.26 -11.24
N GLN A 48 20.12 -64.65 -12.46
CA GLN A 48 19.70 -63.68 -13.48
C GLN A 48 18.44 -62.92 -13.03
N LYS A 49 17.46 -63.63 -12.46
CA LYS A 49 16.24 -63.04 -11.91
C LYS A 49 16.52 -62.09 -10.73
N GLN A 50 17.48 -62.44 -9.85
CA GLN A 50 17.94 -61.55 -8.78
C GLN A 50 18.66 -60.30 -9.33
N CYS A 51 19.49 -60.46 -10.35
CA CYS A 51 20.15 -59.34 -11.03
C CYS A 51 19.11 -58.39 -11.67
N ASP A 52 18.10 -58.93 -12.35
CA ASP A 52 17.04 -58.14 -12.97
C ASP A 52 16.18 -57.40 -11.93
N ALA A 53 15.88 -58.04 -10.80
CA ALA A 53 15.15 -57.44 -9.67
C ALA A 53 15.94 -56.28 -9.04
N LEU A 54 17.24 -56.45 -8.77
CA LEU A 54 18.10 -55.40 -8.22
C LEU A 54 18.30 -54.24 -9.20
N GLN A 55 18.38 -54.52 -10.51
CA GLN A 55 18.42 -53.47 -11.53
C GLN A 55 17.11 -52.68 -11.57
N GLN A 56 15.97 -53.34 -11.37
CA GLN A 56 14.68 -52.68 -11.32
C GLN A 56 14.53 -51.80 -10.07
N GLU A 57 14.90 -52.31 -8.90
CA GLU A 57 14.92 -51.53 -7.65
C GLU A 57 15.85 -50.30 -7.74
N SER A 58 17.03 -50.47 -8.34
CA SER A 58 17.98 -49.37 -8.59
C SER A 58 17.37 -48.27 -9.48
N ARG A 59 16.66 -48.65 -10.56
CA ARG A 59 15.95 -47.71 -11.44
C ARG A 59 14.82 -46.96 -10.72
N GLU A 60 14.08 -47.64 -9.85
CA GLU A 60 12.99 -47.05 -9.07
C GLU A 60 13.51 -46.06 -8.01
N ILE A 61 14.63 -46.36 -7.34
CA ILE A 61 15.27 -45.44 -6.39
C ILE A 61 15.81 -44.18 -7.11
N LEU A 62 16.43 -44.34 -8.29
CA LEU A 62 16.89 -43.21 -9.10
C LEU A 62 15.74 -42.32 -9.55
N SER A 63 14.64 -42.90 -10.02
CA SER A 63 13.48 -42.12 -10.48
C SER A 63 12.81 -41.37 -9.33
N ALA A 64 12.66 -42.00 -8.17
CA ALA A 64 12.13 -41.35 -6.96
C ALA A 64 13.04 -40.22 -6.45
N THR A 65 14.36 -40.40 -6.53
CA THR A 65 15.33 -39.36 -6.14
C THR A 65 15.31 -38.18 -7.10
N ALA A 66 15.26 -38.45 -8.41
CA ALA A 66 15.14 -37.42 -9.45
C ALA A 66 13.83 -36.61 -9.29
N GLN A 67 12.70 -37.28 -8.99
CA GLN A 67 11.44 -36.60 -8.70
C GLN A 67 11.53 -35.70 -7.46
N LYS A 68 12.15 -36.16 -6.37
CA LYS A 68 12.37 -35.33 -5.17
C LYS A 68 13.25 -34.12 -5.46
N GLN A 69 14.29 -34.27 -6.27
CA GLN A 69 15.16 -33.14 -6.66
C GLN A 69 14.43 -32.13 -7.54
N LEU A 70 13.62 -32.60 -8.50
CA LEU A 70 12.79 -31.74 -9.34
C LEU A 70 11.79 -30.92 -8.50
N LEU A 71 11.06 -31.57 -7.59
CA LEU A 71 10.15 -30.90 -6.66
C LEU A 71 10.86 -29.87 -5.78
N ALA A 72 12.07 -30.20 -5.29
CA ALA A 72 12.88 -29.27 -4.51
C ALA A 72 13.34 -28.05 -5.32
N GLN A 73 13.67 -28.26 -6.60
CA GLN A 73 14.08 -27.19 -7.52
C GLN A 73 12.89 -26.27 -7.88
N GLU A 74 11.72 -26.84 -8.16
CA GLU A 74 10.48 -26.10 -8.37
C GLU A 74 10.11 -25.28 -7.13
N HIS A 75 10.19 -25.87 -5.94
CA HIS A 75 9.95 -25.17 -4.68
C HIS A 75 10.97 -24.04 -4.44
N LEU A 76 12.26 -24.28 -4.68
CA LEU A 76 13.29 -23.25 -4.54
C LEU A 76 13.06 -22.08 -5.50
N TYR A 77 12.71 -22.38 -6.76
CA TYR A 77 12.37 -21.37 -7.75
C TYR A 77 11.15 -20.54 -7.29
N TYR A 78 10.08 -21.20 -6.84
CA TYR A 78 8.88 -20.55 -6.33
C TYR A 78 9.20 -19.64 -5.14
N VAL A 79 9.93 -20.14 -4.13
CA VAL A 79 10.33 -19.36 -2.95
C VAL A 79 11.16 -18.16 -3.37
N THR A 80 12.17 -18.35 -4.22
CA THR A 80 13.06 -17.26 -4.67
C THR A 80 12.28 -16.17 -5.40
N LYS A 81 11.37 -16.56 -6.30
CA LYS A 81 10.49 -15.63 -7.02
C LYS A 81 9.63 -14.82 -6.04
N ARG A 82 8.95 -15.50 -5.12
CA ARG A 82 8.08 -14.86 -4.10
C ARG A 82 8.87 -13.95 -3.16
N THR A 83 10.06 -14.35 -2.72
CA THR A 83 10.92 -13.51 -1.88
C THR A 83 11.31 -12.22 -2.59
N LYS A 84 11.61 -12.29 -3.90
CA LYS A 84 11.91 -11.10 -4.70
C LYS A 84 10.70 -10.17 -4.80
N GLU A 85 9.53 -10.70 -5.16
CA GLU A 85 8.29 -9.92 -5.24
C GLU A 85 7.94 -9.22 -3.92
N ILE A 86 8.09 -9.94 -2.79
CA ILE A 86 7.90 -9.36 -1.45
C ILE A 86 8.92 -8.25 -1.18
N SER A 87 10.18 -8.46 -1.55
CA SER A 87 11.22 -7.45 -1.37
C SER A 87 10.93 -6.18 -2.17
N ASP A 88 10.47 -6.32 -3.41
CA ASP A 88 10.14 -5.20 -4.29
C ASP A 88 8.95 -4.40 -3.71
N ILE A 89 7.92 -5.08 -3.22
CA ILE A 89 6.79 -4.45 -2.50
C ILE A 89 7.28 -3.70 -1.25
N ILE A 90 8.10 -4.34 -0.41
CA ILE A 90 8.63 -3.72 0.81
C ILE A 90 9.45 -2.46 0.47
N ASN A 91 10.24 -2.50 -0.61
CA ASN A 91 11.01 -1.33 -1.04
C ASN A 91 10.09 -0.21 -1.55
N GLY A 92 9.08 -0.53 -2.36
CA GLY A 92 8.08 0.45 -2.79
C GLY A 92 7.33 1.09 -1.61
N LEU A 93 7.00 0.31 -0.56
CA LEU A 93 6.40 0.83 0.66
C LEU A 93 7.34 1.81 1.38
N LYS A 94 8.62 1.48 1.49
CA LYS A 94 9.62 2.38 2.11
C LYS A 94 9.81 3.68 1.31
N GLU A 95 9.73 3.62 -0.01
CA GLU A 95 9.77 4.80 -0.87
C GLU A 95 8.51 5.66 -0.70
N ALA A 96 7.35 5.04 -0.52
CA ALA A 96 6.11 5.74 -0.17
C ALA A 96 6.15 6.38 1.23
N GLU A 97 6.93 5.81 2.16
CA GLU A 97 7.26 6.37 3.48
C GLU A 97 8.40 7.41 3.43
N SER A 98 8.66 8.00 2.27
CA SER A 98 9.57 9.14 2.11
C SER A 98 8.81 10.33 1.49
N VAL A 99 8.97 11.51 2.09
CA VAL A 99 8.18 12.71 1.74
C VAL A 99 9.04 13.95 1.56
N ASP A 100 8.72 14.73 0.54
CA ASP A 100 9.21 16.09 0.34
C ASP A 100 8.10 17.07 0.75
N VAL A 101 8.38 17.94 1.72
CA VAL A 101 7.46 18.99 2.17
C VAL A 101 8.10 20.36 1.97
N CYS A 102 7.46 21.20 1.16
CA CYS A 102 7.87 22.59 0.95
C CYS A 102 6.92 23.54 1.67
N PHE A 103 7.48 24.48 2.44
CA PHE A 103 6.73 25.61 2.98
C PHE A 103 6.98 26.84 2.11
N MET A 104 5.93 27.36 1.49
CA MET A 104 5.94 28.64 0.79
C MET A 104 5.26 29.68 1.68
N MET A 105 5.90 30.81 1.94
CA MET A 105 5.40 31.79 2.91
C MET A 105 5.56 33.22 2.42
N ASP A 106 4.49 33.99 2.57
CA ASP A 106 4.53 35.44 2.49
C ASP A 106 5.43 36.00 3.60
N CYS A 107 6.45 36.74 3.21
CA CYS A 107 7.43 37.36 4.09
C CYS A 107 7.39 38.89 4.02
N THR A 108 6.24 39.51 3.75
CA THR A 108 6.10 40.97 3.80
C THR A 108 5.65 41.47 5.17
N ASN A 109 5.56 42.79 5.32
CA ASN A 109 5.28 43.43 6.60
C ASN A 109 3.86 43.15 7.14
N SER A 110 2.87 42.86 6.28
CA SER A 110 1.51 42.47 6.70
C SER A 110 1.55 41.19 7.56
N MET A 111 2.46 40.28 7.24
CA MET A 111 2.70 39.02 7.94
C MET A 111 3.38 39.15 9.30
N ARG A 112 3.85 40.34 9.70
CA ARG A 112 4.62 40.53 10.95
C ARG A 112 3.89 40.05 12.20
N LYS A 113 2.56 40.15 12.24
CA LYS A 113 1.73 39.67 13.36
C LYS A 113 1.51 38.15 13.37
N TYR A 114 1.81 37.47 12.26
CA TYR A 114 1.60 36.02 12.07
C TYR A 114 2.92 35.24 12.06
N ILE A 115 4.03 35.85 11.62
CA ILE A 115 5.27 35.13 11.26
C ILE A 115 5.81 34.25 12.39
N ASP A 116 5.88 34.73 13.63
CA ASP A 116 6.40 33.94 14.75
C ASP A 116 5.49 32.75 15.08
N GLN A 117 4.17 32.94 14.97
CA GLN A 117 3.20 31.87 15.18
C GLN A 117 3.26 30.82 14.07
N VAL A 118 3.42 31.25 12.80
CA VAL A 118 3.57 30.36 11.65
C VAL A 118 4.87 29.56 11.76
N LYS A 119 5.99 30.18 12.17
CA LYS A 119 7.26 29.46 12.42
C LYS A 119 7.10 28.39 13.50
N GLN A 120 6.50 28.74 14.64
CA GLN A 120 6.28 27.77 15.72
C GLN A 120 5.37 26.61 15.26
N TYR A 121 4.38 26.91 14.43
CA TYR A 121 3.51 25.90 13.82
C TYR A 121 4.29 24.94 12.92
N ILE A 122 5.15 25.46 12.05
CA ILE A 122 6.01 24.67 11.16
C ILE A 122 6.83 23.68 12.00
N PHE A 123 7.46 24.16 13.09
CA PHE A 123 8.25 23.30 13.98
C PHE A 123 7.42 22.23 14.68
N ASN A 124 6.26 22.61 15.24
CA ASN A 124 5.35 21.66 15.89
C ASN A 124 4.85 20.57 14.93
N THR A 125 4.64 20.93 13.65
CA THR A 125 4.20 19.99 12.60
C THR A 125 5.28 18.96 12.32
N VAL A 126 6.50 19.43 12.14
CA VAL A 126 7.67 18.61 11.88
C VAL A 126 7.91 17.63 13.04
N ASP A 127 7.81 18.08 14.28
CA ASP A 127 7.95 17.23 15.46
C ASP A 127 6.82 16.19 15.58
N LEU A 128 5.58 16.60 15.34
CA LEU A 128 4.43 15.69 15.37
C LEU A 128 4.53 14.59 14.31
N LEU A 129 4.98 14.93 13.10
CA LEU A 129 5.19 13.98 12.02
C LEU A 129 6.26 12.95 12.37
N LYS A 130 7.37 13.38 12.98
CA LYS A 130 8.41 12.45 13.49
C LYS A 130 7.88 11.49 14.54
N VAL A 131 7.01 11.96 15.44
CA VAL A 131 6.41 11.12 16.49
C VAL A 131 5.42 10.12 15.90
N ARG A 132 4.54 10.58 14.99
CA ARG A 132 3.47 9.73 14.42
C ARG A 132 4.01 8.75 13.38
N PHE A 133 5.06 9.12 12.67
CA PHE A 133 5.70 8.28 11.67
C PHE A 133 7.22 8.20 11.91
N PRO A 134 7.67 7.40 12.88
CA PRO A 134 9.09 7.32 13.25
C PRO A 134 10.01 6.84 12.11
N GLN A 135 9.46 6.14 11.11
CA GLN A 135 10.20 5.64 9.95
C GLN A 135 10.11 6.57 8.73
N LEU A 136 9.31 7.64 8.80
CA LEU A 136 9.12 8.60 7.71
C LEU A 136 10.42 9.35 7.44
N LYS A 137 10.95 9.20 6.22
CA LYS A 137 12.07 10.02 5.77
C LYS A 137 11.53 11.31 5.20
N MET A 138 11.77 12.41 5.89
CA MET A 138 11.26 13.72 5.51
C MET A 138 12.39 14.64 5.08
N ARG A 139 12.22 15.27 3.92
CA ARG A 139 13.05 16.41 3.47
C ARG A 139 12.18 17.67 3.47
N LEU A 140 12.74 18.76 3.95
CA LEU A 140 12.03 20.02 4.13
C LEU A 140 12.66 21.13 3.29
N ALA A 141 11.85 21.88 2.56
CA ALA A 141 12.26 23.07 1.80
C ALA A 141 11.46 24.30 2.25
N PHE A 142 12.04 25.48 2.06
CA PHE A 142 11.40 26.75 2.40
C PHE A 142 11.55 27.77 1.27
N ILE A 143 10.44 28.39 0.86
CA ILE A 143 10.40 29.54 -0.05
C ILE A 143 9.69 30.68 0.64
N GLY A 144 10.42 31.73 1.02
CA GLY A 144 9.85 33.01 1.40
C GLY A 144 9.73 33.90 0.16
N TYR A 145 8.56 34.44 -0.14
CA TYR A 145 8.38 35.45 -1.20
C TYR A 145 7.94 36.78 -0.59
N ARG A 146 8.23 37.88 -1.29
CA ARG A 146 7.84 39.24 -0.91
C ARG A 146 7.21 39.91 -2.12
N ASP A 147 7.65 41.12 -2.46
CA ASP A 147 7.08 41.95 -3.50
C ASP A 147 8.10 42.29 -4.60
N LEU A 148 7.60 42.61 -5.80
CA LEU A 148 8.37 42.91 -7.01
C LEU A 148 9.18 44.20 -6.90
N ASN A 149 8.81 45.10 -5.99
CA ASN A 149 9.48 46.38 -5.79
C ASN A 149 10.83 46.26 -5.05
N LEU A 150 11.13 45.11 -4.45
CA LEU A 150 12.39 44.86 -3.76
C LEU A 150 13.52 44.46 -4.72
N PRO A 151 14.79 44.70 -4.35
CA PRO A 151 15.93 44.11 -5.06
C PRO A 151 15.84 42.58 -5.13
N LEU A 152 16.27 41.97 -6.25
CA LEU A 152 16.14 40.52 -6.50
C LEU A 152 16.69 39.64 -5.37
N ASP A 153 17.80 40.03 -4.73
CA ASP A 153 18.42 39.32 -3.60
C ASP A 153 17.58 39.35 -2.32
N LYS A 154 16.60 40.27 -2.26
CA LYS A 154 15.66 40.42 -1.15
C LYS A 154 14.26 39.96 -1.49
N GLN A 155 13.92 39.72 -2.75
CA GLN A 155 12.57 39.26 -3.14
C GLN A 155 12.25 37.87 -2.57
N TYR A 156 13.25 37.00 -2.47
CA TYR A 156 13.06 35.61 -2.07
C TYR A 156 14.01 35.17 -0.96
N SER A 157 13.55 34.24 -0.12
CA SER A 157 14.38 33.47 0.81
C SER A 157 14.23 31.98 0.45
N THR A 158 15.24 31.42 -0.19
CA THR A 158 15.17 30.06 -0.75
C THR A 158 16.06 29.11 0.03
N LEU A 159 15.48 28.01 0.50
CA LEU A 159 16.15 26.84 1.03
C LEU A 159 15.62 25.60 0.31
N ASP A 160 16.51 24.90 -0.39
CA ASP A 160 16.17 23.63 -1.02
C ASP A 160 16.02 22.51 0.01
N PHE A 161 15.50 21.37 -0.42
CA PHE A 161 15.18 20.22 0.43
C PHE A 161 16.38 19.70 1.24
N THR A 162 16.30 19.89 2.55
CA THR A 162 17.31 19.49 3.53
C THR A 162 16.71 18.73 4.71
N ASP A 163 17.54 18.38 5.69
CA ASP A 163 17.10 17.79 6.94
C ASP A 163 16.41 18.79 7.87
N VAL A 164 15.80 18.27 8.93
CA VAL A 164 15.01 19.08 9.86
C VAL A 164 15.84 20.11 10.62
N GLU A 165 17.10 19.79 10.95
CA GLU A 165 17.93 20.67 11.76
C GLU A 165 18.35 21.91 10.96
N GLU A 166 18.82 21.71 9.73
CA GLU A 166 19.14 22.82 8.84
C GLU A 166 17.91 23.65 8.49
N PHE A 167 16.78 23.00 8.22
CA PHE A 167 15.53 23.68 7.95
C PHE A 167 15.09 24.55 9.14
N HIS A 168 15.14 24.05 10.38
CA HIS A 168 14.82 24.84 11.57
C HIS A 168 15.71 26.08 11.69
N ARG A 169 17.03 25.91 11.52
CA ARG A 169 18.01 27.01 11.58
C ARG A 169 17.73 28.07 10.50
N PHE A 170 17.35 27.67 9.30
CA PHE A 170 17.00 28.60 8.23
C PHE A 170 15.74 29.39 8.56
N VAL A 171 14.65 28.69 8.90
CA VAL A 171 13.33 29.30 9.18
C VAL A 171 13.39 30.29 10.34
N LEU A 172 14.21 30.05 11.36
CA LEU A 172 14.40 31.00 12.46
C LEU A 172 14.87 32.39 11.98
N ASN A 173 15.71 32.45 10.95
CA ASN A 173 16.30 33.68 10.44
C ASN A 173 15.41 34.42 9.42
N VAL A 174 14.29 33.84 9.00
CA VAL A 174 13.37 34.48 8.04
C VAL A 174 12.74 35.71 8.67
N ALA A 175 12.82 36.86 8.02
CA ALA A 175 12.26 38.12 8.50
C ALA A 175 11.30 38.73 7.47
N CYS A 176 10.33 39.50 7.99
CA CYS A 176 9.43 40.30 7.18
C CYS A 176 10.16 41.51 6.58
N GLU A 177 9.92 41.79 5.31
CA GLU A 177 10.44 42.96 4.59
C GLU A 177 9.28 43.86 4.10
N PHE A 178 9.60 45.06 3.62
CA PHE A 178 8.59 46.01 3.15
C PHE A 178 8.01 45.60 1.79
N GLY A 179 6.69 45.53 1.69
CA GLY A 179 5.93 45.45 0.43
C GLY A 179 5.47 46.84 -0.02
N GLY A 180 5.43 47.08 -1.32
CA GLY A 180 5.09 48.37 -1.92
C GLY A 180 3.60 48.67 -1.94
N ASP A 181 2.76 47.62 -1.98
CA ASP A 181 1.31 47.71 -2.05
C ASP A 181 0.63 46.53 -1.33
N ILE A 182 -0.67 46.30 -1.58
CA ILE A 182 -1.42 45.22 -0.93
C ILE A 182 -1.14 43.86 -1.60
N CYS A 183 -0.78 43.84 -2.87
CA CYS A 183 -0.49 42.61 -3.60
C CYS A 183 0.97 42.20 -3.45
N GLU A 184 1.23 40.90 -3.56
CA GLU A 184 2.57 40.33 -3.37
C GLU A 184 2.98 39.45 -4.56
N ASP A 185 4.28 39.15 -4.68
CA ASP A 185 4.84 38.32 -5.76
C ASP A 185 4.64 36.81 -5.53
N VAL A 186 3.37 36.42 -5.36
CA VAL A 186 2.98 35.02 -5.20
C VAL A 186 3.40 34.17 -6.40
N LEU A 187 3.26 34.71 -7.63
CA LEU A 187 3.62 33.97 -8.85
C LEU A 187 5.12 33.73 -8.93
N GLY A 188 5.96 34.71 -8.57
CA GLY A 188 7.40 34.51 -8.46
C GLY A 188 7.75 33.48 -7.39
N GLY A 189 7.05 33.48 -6.26
CA GLY A 189 7.18 32.43 -5.23
C GLY A 189 6.84 31.03 -5.76
N LEU A 190 5.75 30.87 -6.51
CA LEU A 190 5.40 29.60 -7.17
C LEU A 190 6.50 29.16 -8.15
N GLN A 191 7.07 30.09 -8.92
CA GLN A 191 8.20 29.81 -9.79
C GLN A 191 9.43 29.29 -9.02
N GLN A 192 9.70 29.80 -7.81
CA GLN A 192 10.79 29.27 -7.00
C GLN A 192 10.50 27.85 -6.52
N VAL A 193 9.24 27.53 -6.21
CA VAL A 193 8.83 26.17 -5.81
C VAL A 193 9.04 25.16 -6.95
N THR A 194 8.76 25.53 -8.21
CA THR A 194 8.96 24.62 -9.35
C THR A 194 10.43 24.31 -9.62
N LYS A 195 11.36 25.14 -9.11
CA LYS A 195 12.82 24.95 -9.23
C LYS A 195 13.44 24.07 -8.14
N LEU A 196 12.68 23.69 -7.11
CA LEU A 196 13.18 22.86 -6.00
C LEU A 196 13.50 21.42 -6.45
N GLU A 197 14.42 20.76 -5.74
CA GLU A 197 14.86 19.40 -6.09
C GLU A 197 13.94 18.31 -5.53
N TRP A 198 12.72 18.23 -6.06
CA TRP A 198 11.71 17.22 -5.73
C TRP A 198 12.19 15.80 -6.12
N LYS A 199 12.39 14.91 -5.14
CA LYS A 199 12.85 13.52 -5.35
C LYS A 199 11.85 12.47 -4.91
N GLN A 200 11.05 12.76 -3.89
CA GLN A 200 10.20 11.74 -3.28
C GLN A 200 8.90 11.53 -4.06
N LEU A 201 8.25 10.38 -3.86
CA LEU A 201 6.96 10.06 -4.46
C LEU A 201 5.82 10.90 -3.87
N VAL A 202 5.92 11.23 -2.58
CA VAL A 202 4.99 12.11 -1.88
C VAL A 202 5.57 13.51 -1.84
N ARG A 203 4.89 14.45 -2.51
CA ARG A 203 5.33 15.85 -2.68
C ARG A 203 4.23 16.80 -2.25
N ILE A 204 4.52 17.64 -1.27
CA ILE A 204 3.51 18.49 -0.63
C ILE A 204 4.06 19.91 -0.55
N MET A 205 3.24 20.88 -0.97
CA MET A 205 3.46 22.30 -0.75
C MET A 205 2.42 22.84 0.22
N ILE A 206 2.88 23.51 1.27
CA ILE A 206 2.04 24.26 2.20
C ILE A 206 2.36 25.74 2.00
N HIS A 207 1.42 26.47 1.43
CA HIS A 207 1.55 27.89 1.12
C HIS A 207 0.76 28.71 2.15
N VAL A 208 1.41 29.65 2.83
CA VAL A 208 0.82 30.54 3.83
C VAL A 208 1.01 31.99 3.41
N GLY A 209 -0.08 32.75 3.31
CA GLY A 209 -0.03 34.18 3.00
C GLY A 209 -1.31 34.92 3.37
N ASP A 210 -1.22 36.24 3.53
CA ASP A 210 -2.35 37.10 3.89
C ASP A 210 -2.76 38.11 2.80
N ALA A 211 -2.02 38.13 1.69
CA ALA A 211 -2.24 39.00 0.55
C ALA A 211 -2.36 38.23 -0.78
N PRO A 212 -3.16 38.73 -1.75
CA PRO A 212 -3.31 38.10 -3.06
C PRO A 212 -2.12 38.41 -3.98
N ALA A 213 -2.00 37.61 -5.05
CA ALA A 213 -1.04 37.84 -6.12
C ALA A 213 -1.31 39.15 -6.88
N HIS A 214 -0.25 39.75 -7.43
CA HIS A 214 -0.36 40.79 -8.45
C HIS A 214 -1.14 40.34 -9.69
N GLY A 215 -1.95 41.24 -10.25
CA GLY A 215 -2.71 41.02 -11.48
C GLY A 215 -4.23 41.01 -11.25
N ARG A 216 -4.98 41.69 -12.13
CA ARG A 216 -6.44 41.92 -11.97
C ARG A 216 -7.29 40.65 -11.82
N ARG A 217 -6.77 39.49 -12.24
CA ARG A 217 -7.47 38.21 -12.14
C ARG A 217 -7.49 37.67 -10.72
N TYR A 218 -6.56 38.07 -9.86
CA TYR A 218 -6.33 37.44 -8.56
C TYR A 218 -7.01 38.15 -7.39
N HIS A 219 -7.52 39.35 -7.58
CA HIS A 219 -8.15 40.14 -6.51
C HIS A 219 -9.22 41.13 -7.02
N ASP A 220 -10.03 41.65 -6.11
CA ASP A 220 -11.03 42.72 -6.35
C ASP A 220 -10.65 44.05 -5.65
N LEU A 221 -9.40 44.16 -5.22
CA LEU A 221 -8.87 45.37 -4.57
C LEU A 221 -8.94 46.60 -5.49
N SER A 222 -9.06 47.78 -4.87
CA SER A 222 -9.06 49.06 -5.58
C SER A 222 -7.69 49.37 -6.22
N ASP A 223 -7.71 49.86 -7.46
CA ASP A 223 -6.52 50.28 -8.22
C ASP A 223 -5.63 51.29 -7.49
N GLN A 224 -6.16 52.03 -6.52
CA GLN A 224 -5.40 53.04 -5.76
C GLN A 224 -4.37 52.43 -4.80
N HIS A 225 -4.49 51.13 -4.50
CA HIS A 225 -3.67 50.42 -3.51
C HIS A 225 -2.97 49.19 -4.10
N VAL A 226 -2.90 49.09 -5.42
CA VAL A 226 -2.28 47.95 -6.11
C VAL A 226 -1.38 48.44 -7.23
N TYR A 227 -0.11 48.06 -7.17
CA TYR A 227 0.84 48.25 -8.24
C TYR A 227 0.88 47.00 -9.12
N TYR A 228 1.51 47.08 -10.30
CA TYR A 228 1.63 45.93 -11.22
C TYR A 228 0.32 45.23 -11.59
N LEU A 229 -0.79 45.98 -11.66
CA LEU A 229 -2.12 45.48 -12.05
C LEU A 229 -2.14 44.73 -13.39
N ALA A 230 -1.19 45.06 -14.28
CA ALA A 230 -1.05 44.44 -15.58
C ALA A 230 -0.25 43.12 -15.57
N ASN A 231 0.37 42.77 -14.45
CA ASN A 231 1.11 41.53 -14.31
C ASN A 231 0.17 40.35 -14.50
N ASP A 232 0.56 39.43 -15.39
CA ASP A 232 -0.21 38.24 -15.73
C ASP A 232 -1.69 38.51 -16.09
N ASN A 233 -1.95 39.61 -16.83
CA ASN A 233 -3.30 40.00 -17.24
C ASN A 233 -4.07 38.92 -18.02
N ASP A 234 -3.36 38.09 -18.79
CA ASP A 234 -3.95 36.98 -19.54
C ASP A 234 -4.04 35.68 -18.71
N GLY A 235 -3.33 35.61 -17.58
CA GLY A 235 -3.27 34.43 -16.70
C GLY A 235 -2.29 33.35 -17.18
N SER A 236 -1.48 33.63 -18.20
CA SER A 236 -0.56 32.66 -18.80
C SER A 236 0.54 32.21 -17.83
N ILE A 237 1.06 33.12 -17.01
CA ILE A 237 2.13 32.85 -16.04
C ILE A 237 1.59 31.97 -14.91
N GLY A 238 0.48 32.39 -14.28
CA GLY A 238 -0.16 31.61 -13.23
C GLY A 238 -0.59 30.22 -13.73
N TYR A 239 -1.15 30.12 -14.94
CA TYR A 239 -1.49 28.85 -15.54
C TYR A 239 -0.26 27.94 -15.71
N SER A 240 0.85 28.46 -16.25
CA SER A 240 2.09 27.71 -16.45
C SER A 240 2.62 27.11 -15.16
N TYR A 241 2.75 27.92 -14.10
CA TYR A 241 3.29 27.43 -12.83
C TYR A 241 2.35 26.43 -12.15
N ILE A 242 1.02 26.62 -12.25
CA ILE A 242 0.10 25.61 -11.76
C ILE A 242 0.27 24.30 -12.56
N GLN A 243 0.36 24.33 -13.90
CA GLN A 243 0.63 23.13 -14.71
C GLN A 243 1.94 22.43 -14.32
N GLU A 244 3.02 23.18 -14.11
CA GLU A 244 4.30 22.63 -13.63
C GLU A 244 4.15 21.91 -12.28
N LEU A 245 3.37 22.45 -11.35
CA LEU A 245 3.07 21.77 -10.08
C LEU A 245 2.26 20.48 -10.28
N ILE A 246 1.38 20.43 -11.29
CA ILE A 246 0.64 19.20 -11.66
C ILE A 246 1.60 18.15 -12.22
N ASP A 247 2.51 18.55 -13.12
CA ASP A 247 3.51 17.66 -13.72
C ASP A 247 4.48 17.12 -12.66
N LEU A 248 4.81 17.95 -11.66
CA LEU A 248 5.58 17.54 -10.49
C LEU A 248 4.76 16.69 -9.51
N ASN A 249 3.44 16.52 -9.70
CA ASN A 249 2.54 15.81 -8.80
C ASN A 249 2.58 16.36 -7.36
N VAL A 250 2.64 17.68 -7.23
CA VAL A 250 2.67 18.37 -5.93
C VAL A 250 1.24 18.56 -5.43
N LYS A 251 0.98 18.14 -4.19
CA LYS A 251 -0.25 18.48 -3.48
C LYS A 251 -0.15 19.88 -2.89
N TYR A 252 -1.11 20.74 -3.21
CA TYR A 252 -1.08 22.15 -2.82
C TYR A 252 -2.09 22.40 -1.69
N TYR A 253 -1.59 22.77 -0.52
CA TYR A 253 -2.39 23.27 0.59
C TYR A 253 -2.17 24.77 0.77
N PHE A 254 -3.26 25.54 0.88
CA PHE A 254 -3.21 26.97 1.15
C PHE A 254 -3.74 27.28 2.55
N GLY A 255 -2.86 27.79 3.41
CA GLY A 255 -3.20 28.31 4.73
C GLY A 255 -3.74 29.73 4.62
N ARG A 256 -5.07 29.84 4.66
CA ARG A 256 -5.79 31.11 4.52
C ARG A 256 -5.77 31.90 5.83
N LEU A 257 -5.22 33.12 5.79
CA LEU A 257 -5.24 34.07 6.92
C LEU A 257 -6.33 35.13 6.81
N THR A 258 -6.68 35.51 5.58
CA THR A 258 -7.59 36.61 5.26
C THR A 258 -8.50 36.20 4.09
N SER A 259 -9.58 36.95 3.84
CA SER A 259 -10.44 36.73 2.67
C SER A 259 -9.97 37.43 1.39
N THR A 260 -8.90 38.22 1.47
CA THR A 260 -8.35 38.94 0.31
C THR A 260 -7.75 37.99 -0.72
N THR A 261 -7.38 36.77 -0.30
CA THR A 261 -6.79 35.73 -1.16
C THR A 261 -7.82 34.85 -1.87
N ASP A 262 -9.11 34.98 -1.58
CA ASP A 262 -10.13 34.01 -2.02
C ASP A 262 -10.23 33.91 -3.54
N LYS A 263 -10.27 35.07 -4.21
CA LYS A 263 -10.32 35.14 -5.67
C LYS A 263 -9.06 34.55 -6.31
N MET A 264 -7.88 34.75 -5.71
CA MET A 264 -6.63 34.16 -6.16
C MET A 264 -6.69 32.63 -6.10
N ILE A 265 -7.15 32.08 -4.97
CA ILE A 265 -7.25 30.63 -4.79
C ILE A 265 -8.29 30.02 -5.72
N GLU A 266 -9.41 30.70 -5.95
CA GLU A 266 -10.40 30.29 -6.96
C GLU A 266 -9.78 30.25 -8.36
N GLN A 267 -8.98 31.26 -8.74
CA GLN A 267 -8.28 31.24 -10.03
C GLN A 267 -7.27 30.09 -10.13
N PHE A 268 -6.48 29.83 -9.09
CA PHE A 268 -5.56 28.69 -9.09
C PHE A 268 -6.27 27.35 -9.22
N ARG A 269 -7.44 27.19 -8.59
CA ARG A 269 -8.29 25.99 -8.77
C ARG A 269 -8.81 25.87 -10.20
N ASN A 270 -9.19 26.98 -10.82
CA ASN A 270 -9.60 26.98 -12.23
C ASN A 270 -8.45 26.53 -13.14
N TYR A 271 -7.22 26.99 -12.89
CA TYR A 271 -6.04 26.55 -13.63
C TYR A 271 -5.70 25.07 -13.39
N ALA A 272 -5.97 24.56 -12.18
CA ALA A 272 -5.72 23.15 -11.86
C ALA A 272 -6.65 22.17 -12.60
N GLU A 273 -7.81 22.61 -13.11
CA GLU A 273 -8.77 21.77 -13.85
C GLU A 273 -9.14 20.45 -13.11
N ASN A 274 -9.19 20.46 -11.77
CA ASN A 274 -9.36 19.30 -10.89
C ASN A 274 -8.24 18.23 -10.97
N LYS A 275 -7.10 18.52 -11.61
CA LYS A 275 -5.95 17.62 -11.67
C LYS A 275 -5.13 17.63 -10.38
N ILE A 276 -5.14 18.74 -9.64
CA ILE A 276 -4.61 18.84 -8.27
C ILE A 276 -5.68 19.37 -7.33
N THR A 277 -5.66 18.92 -6.09
CA THR A 277 -6.52 19.46 -5.04
C THR A 277 -5.81 20.64 -4.38
N ILE A 278 -6.40 21.83 -4.48
CA ILE A 278 -5.98 23.03 -3.71
C ILE A 278 -6.92 23.17 -2.51
N GLU A 279 -6.48 22.66 -1.37
CA GLU A 279 -7.27 22.67 -0.15
C GLU A 279 -6.95 23.93 0.67
N GLU A 280 -8.00 24.65 1.06
CA GLU A 280 -7.88 25.79 1.95
C GLU A 280 -7.95 25.34 3.40
N ILE A 281 -7.10 25.94 4.23
CA ILE A 281 -7.08 25.70 5.66
C ILE A 281 -7.26 27.03 6.39
N ASP A 282 -8.29 27.11 7.22
CA ASP A 282 -8.55 28.30 8.02
C ASP A 282 -7.54 28.39 9.18
N LEU A 283 -6.59 29.32 9.04
CA LEU A 283 -5.53 29.54 10.00
C LEU A 283 -5.98 30.35 11.22
N ASN A 284 -7.21 30.86 11.26
CA ASN A 284 -7.72 31.57 12.44
C ASN A 284 -7.85 30.64 13.68
N LYS A 285 -7.71 29.33 13.49
CA LYS A 285 -7.59 28.32 14.55
C LYS A 285 -6.38 27.41 14.26
N PHE A 286 -5.18 27.92 14.46
CA PHE A 286 -3.91 27.20 14.24
C PHE A 286 -3.84 25.81 14.89
N GLU A 287 -4.60 25.56 15.97
CA GLU A 287 -4.71 24.24 16.62
C GLU A 287 -5.30 23.14 15.70
N ASN A 288 -6.12 23.52 14.71
CA ASN A 288 -6.75 22.58 13.77
C ASN A 288 -5.85 22.21 12.58
N LEU A 289 -4.78 22.97 12.36
CA LEU A 289 -3.90 22.82 11.21
C LEU A 289 -2.99 21.60 11.36
N LEU A 290 -2.55 21.27 12.60
CA LEU A 290 -1.68 20.11 12.87
C LEU A 290 -2.36 18.77 12.50
N PRO A 291 -3.57 18.46 13.01
CA PRO A 291 -4.27 17.23 12.61
C PRO A 291 -4.53 17.16 11.11
N PHE A 292 -4.84 18.29 10.49
CA PHE A 292 -5.12 18.36 9.06
C PHE A 292 -3.87 18.01 8.24
N ILE A 293 -2.73 18.69 8.45
CA ILE A 293 -1.50 18.40 7.68
C ILE A 293 -1.03 16.97 7.88
N VAL A 294 -1.12 16.46 9.10
CA VAL A 294 -0.83 15.06 9.41
C VAL A 294 -1.75 14.10 8.65
N GLU A 295 -3.06 14.37 8.63
CA GLU A 295 -4.05 13.56 7.91
C GLU A 295 -3.81 13.62 6.40
N SER A 296 -3.55 14.80 5.84
CA SER A 296 -3.22 15.01 4.43
C SER A 296 -1.98 14.22 4.00
N ILE A 297 -0.91 14.26 4.79
CA ILE A 297 0.30 13.46 4.56
C ILE A 297 -0.04 11.97 4.63
N SER A 298 -0.81 11.55 5.64
CA SER A 298 -1.24 10.15 5.81
C SER A 298 -2.02 9.63 4.60
N GLN A 299 -2.97 10.42 4.12
CA GLN A 299 -3.77 10.10 2.94
C GLN A 299 -2.89 10.03 1.68
N SER A 300 -1.90 10.90 1.57
CA SER A 300 -0.95 10.87 0.46
C SER A 300 -0.11 9.60 0.44
N ILE A 301 0.50 9.25 1.57
CA ILE A 301 1.28 8.01 1.71
C ILE A 301 0.40 6.79 1.40
N SER A 302 -0.84 6.78 1.91
CA SER A 302 -1.80 5.69 1.70
C SER A 302 -2.23 5.53 0.24
N ALA A 303 -2.47 6.65 -0.46
CA ALA A 303 -2.82 6.65 -1.87
C ALA A 303 -1.66 6.14 -2.75
N THR A 304 -0.44 6.64 -2.50
CA THR A 304 0.77 6.18 -3.19
C THR A 304 1.01 4.69 -2.95
N THR A 305 0.92 4.25 -1.70
CA THR A 305 1.02 2.83 -1.32
C THR A 305 0.01 1.98 -2.07
N SER A 306 -1.25 2.41 -2.13
CA SER A 306 -2.31 1.69 -2.82
C SER A 306 -2.05 1.58 -4.33
N SER A 307 -1.52 2.63 -4.95
CA SER A 307 -1.15 2.63 -6.37
C SER A 307 0.00 1.67 -6.66
N LEU A 308 1.05 1.69 -5.82
CA LEU A 308 2.19 0.78 -5.93
C LEU A 308 1.75 -0.69 -5.82
N LEU A 309 0.89 -1.01 -4.85
CA LEU A 309 0.36 -2.36 -4.67
C LEU A 309 -0.50 -2.82 -5.87
N ARG A 310 -1.30 -1.91 -6.46
CA ARG A 310 -2.08 -2.21 -7.67
C ARG A 310 -1.19 -2.49 -8.88
N SER A 311 -0.18 -1.65 -9.13
CA SER A 311 0.74 -1.85 -10.25
C SER A 311 1.49 -3.20 -10.18
N HIS A 312 1.83 -3.65 -8.98
CA HIS A 312 2.43 -4.98 -8.78
C HIS A 312 1.41 -6.10 -9.04
N ALA A 313 0.16 -5.95 -8.59
CA ALA A 313 -0.90 -6.91 -8.85
C ALA A 313 -1.24 -7.04 -10.35
N GLU A 314 -1.15 -5.96 -11.12
CA GLU A 314 -1.40 -5.95 -12.57
C GLU A 314 -0.27 -6.55 -13.38
N ASN A 315 0.97 -6.47 -12.89
CA ASN A 315 2.16 -7.02 -13.54
C ASN A 315 2.41 -8.51 -13.23
N ASP A 316 1.60 -9.15 -12.38
CA ASP A 316 1.69 -10.57 -12.11
C ASP A 316 1.16 -11.38 -13.32
N PRO A 317 2.00 -12.20 -13.99
CA PRO A 317 1.58 -13.01 -15.14
C PRO A 317 0.41 -13.96 -14.84
N GLU A 318 0.23 -14.39 -13.58
CA GLU A 318 -0.94 -15.19 -13.17
C GLU A 318 -2.21 -14.35 -13.07
N ALA A 319 -2.11 -13.07 -12.67
CA ALA A 319 -3.22 -12.12 -12.67
C ALA A 319 -3.57 -11.63 -14.09
N VAL A 320 -2.59 -11.48 -14.99
CA VAL A 320 -2.81 -11.15 -16.41
C VAL A 320 -3.61 -12.26 -17.12
N ASN A 321 -3.38 -13.52 -16.75
CA ASN A 321 -4.18 -14.65 -17.26
C ASN A 321 -5.60 -14.72 -16.64
N ALA A 322 -5.80 -14.15 -15.45
CA ALA A 322 -7.14 -13.94 -14.88
C ALA A 322 -7.87 -12.74 -15.52
N ASN A 323 -7.13 -11.71 -15.92
CA ASN A 323 -7.65 -10.48 -16.53
C ASN A 323 -7.93 -10.59 -18.04
N HIS A 324 -7.46 -11.65 -18.71
CA HIS A 324 -7.87 -11.97 -20.10
C HIS A 324 -9.24 -12.65 -20.23
N THR A 325 -9.93 -12.88 -19.12
CA THR A 325 -11.39 -12.97 -19.15
C THR A 325 -11.99 -11.67 -18.64
N SER A 326 -12.01 -10.66 -19.50
CA SER A 326 -13.13 -9.70 -19.58
C SER A 326 -14.42 -10.46 -19.93
N ALA A 327 -14.79 -11.43 -19.11
CA ALA A 327 -16.12 -11.96 -19.06
C ALA A 327 -16.96 -10.79 -18.59
N LYS A 328 -17.69 -10.18 -19.54
CA LYS A 328 -18.81 -9.27 -19.32
C LYS A 328 -19.39 -9.54 -17.93
N ASN A 329 -19.34 -8.54 -17.04
CA ASN A 329 -19.95 -8.61 -15.73
C ASN A 329 -21.42 -8.98 -15.90
N ASN A 330 -21.73 -10.28 -15.91
CA ASN A 330 -23.06 -10.81 -15.68
C ASN A 330 -23.29 -10.68 -14.18
N GLN A 331 -23.32 -9.44 -13.70
CA GLN A 331 -23.75 -9.14 -12.35
C GLN A 331 -25.18 -9.66 -12.27
N ARG A 332 -25.43 -10.65 -11.40
CA ARG A 332 -26.77 -11.19 -11.19
C ARG A 332 -27.69 -9.99 -10.97
N ASN A 333 -28.87 -9.95 -11.60
CA ASN A 333 -29.91 -9.00 -11.20
C ASN A 333 -30.35 -9.40 -9.80
N ILE A 334 -29.78 -8.77 -8.78
CA ILE A 334 -30.00 -9.11 -7.38
C ILE A 334 -31.17 -8.27 -6.87
N VAL A 335 -32.24 -8.94 -6.49
CA VAL A 335 -33.32 -8.34 -5.71
C VAL A 335 -32.97 -8.53 -4.24
N PHE A 336 -32.89 -7.44 -3.48
CA PHE A 336 -32.59 -7.52 -2.05
C PHE A 336 -33.86 -7.73 -1.21
N GLN A 337 -33.79 -8.70 -0.33
CA GLN A 337 -34.82 -8.99 0.66
C GLN A 337 -34.63 -8.10 1.90
N LYS A 338 -35.61 -7.24 2.20
CA LYS A 338 -35.54 -6.28 3.32
C LYS A 338 -35.89 -6.88 4.68
N THR A 339 -36.58 -8.01 4.73
CA THR A 339 -37.10 -8.63 5.97
C THR A 339 -36.86 -10.13 5.95
N GLU A 340 -36.71 -10.76 7.11
CA GLU A 340 -36.50 -12.22 7.22
C GLU A 340 -37.64 -13.03 6.56
N PRO A 341 -37.35 -14.16 5.86
CA PRO A 341 -38.39 -14.94 5.19
C PRO A 341 -39.21 -15.79 6.16
N THR A 342 -40.40 -16.21 5.72
CA THR A 342 -41.19 -17.21 6.45
C THR A 342 -40.56 -18.60 6.30
N TRP A 343 -39.84 -19.06 7.33
CA TRP A 343 -39.05 -20.30 7.31
C TRP A 343 -39.84 -21.60 7.09
N SER A 344 -41.14 -21.60 7.34
CA SER A 344 -42.02 -22.76 7.08
C SER A 344 -42.04 -23.14 5.60
N ASN A 345 -41.85 -22.16 4.70
CA ASN A 345 -41.98 -22.34 3.26
C ASN A 345 -40.63 -22.68 2.59
N ILE A 346 -39.54 -22.64 3.35
CA ILE A 346 -38.20 -22.92 2.84
C ILE A 346 -37.81 -24.36 3.18
N THR A 347 -37.54 -25.14 2.14
CA THR A 347 -37.09 -26.54 2.26
C THR A 347 -35.71 -26.62 2.89
N SER A 348 -35.52 -27.55 3.82
CA SER A 348 -34.20 -27.86 4.36
C SER A 348 -33.34 -28.60 3.33
N LYS A 349 -32.06 -28.26 3.28
CA LYS A 349 -31.05 -28.90 2.43
C LYS A 349 -29.95 -29.48 3.30
N ARG A 350 -29.54 -30.72 3.00
CA ARG A 350 -28.35 -31.31 3.63
C ARG A 350 -27.11 -30.85 2.87
N VAL A 351 -26.15 -30.30 3.58
CA VAL A 351 -24.91 -29.75 3.03
C VAL A 351 -23.69 -30.33 3.74
N GLN A 352 -22.57 -30.42 3.03
CA GLN A 352 -21.26 -30.64 3.63
C GLN A 352 -20.64 -29.29 3.97
N VAL A 353 -20.24 -29.13 5.22
CA VAL A 353 -19.59 -27.94 5.75
C VAL A 353 -18.15 -28.32 6.06
N ILE A 354 -17.22 -27.58 5.47
CA ILE A 354 -15.79 -27.73 5.73
C ILE A 354 -15.39 -26.57 6.64
N ARG A 355 -15.03 -26.89 7.88
CA ARG A 355 -14.45 -25.94 8.83
C ARG A 355 -12.94 -26.06 8.80
N TYR A 356 -12.22 -24.95 8.79
CA TYR A 356 -10.76 -24.96 8.93
C TYR A 356 -10.39 -24.59 10.36
N GLU A 357 -9.59 -25.44 11.00
CA GLU A 357 -9.02 -25.19 12.33
C GLU A 357 -7.51 -24.95 12.15
N CYS A 358 -7.03 -23.76 12.53
CA CYS A 358 -5.63 -23.36 12.36
C CYS A 358 -4.90 -23.40 13.71
N ASN A 359 -3.66 -23.90 13.71
CA ASN A 359 -2.79 -23.88 14.89
C ASN A 359 -2.05 -22.54 15.04
N GLU A 360 -1.23 -22.41 16.09
CA GLU A 360 -0.42 -21.21 16.35
C GLU A 360 0.59 -20.90 15.23
N GLN A 361 0.97 -21.90 14.44
CA GLN A 361 1.84 -21.75 13.27
C GLN A 361 1.04 -21.45 11.98
N LEU A 362 -0.24 -21.10 12.09
CA LEU A 362 -1.15 -20.79 10.98
C LEU A 362 -1.37 -21.95 10.00
N GLN A 363 -1.09 -23.19 10.41
CA GLN A 363 -1.39 -24.37 9.60
C GLN A 363 -2.84 -24.78 9.83
N CYS A 364 -3.65 -24.74 8.76
CA CYS A 364 -5.08 -25.00 8.83
C CYS A 364 -5.42 -26.43 8.38
N THR A 365 -6.17 -27.16 9.20
CA THR A 365 -6.66 -28.51 8.87
C THR A 365 -8.18 -28.50 8.63
N PRO A 366 -8.68 -29.16 7.58
CA PRO A 366 -10.10 -29.19 7.28
C PRO A 366 -10.82 -30.25 8.12
N ARG A 367 -11.98 -29.89 8.66
CA ARG A 367 -12.92 -30.78 9.31
C ARG A 367 -14.25 -30.72 8.58
N THR A 368 -14.65 -31.84 7.99
CA THR A 368 -15.92 -31.95 7.26
C THR A 368 -17.03 -32.41 8.18
N GLN A 369 -18.17 -31.73 8.13
CA GLN A 369 -19.38 -32.07 8.88
C GLN A 369 -20.61 -31.97 7.97
N SER A 370 -21.66 -32.72 8.25
CA SER A 370 -22.93 -32.64 7.50
C SER A 370 -23.98 -31.89 8.30
N TRP A 371 -24.50 -30.80 7.77
CA TRP A 371 -25.52 -29.98 8.43
C TRP A 371 -26.79 -29.90 7.57
N HIS A 372 -27.93 -29.63 8.21
CA HIS A 372 -29.14 -29.19 7.52
C HIS A 372 -29.24 -27.67 7.61
N ILE A 373 -29.47 -27.03 6.47
CA ILE A 373 -29.64 -25.58 6.40
C ILE A 373 -30.94 -25.21 5.67
N LYS A 374 -31.46 -24.04 5.99
CA LYS A 374 -32.43 -23.30 5.17
C LYS A 374 -31.77 -21.99 4.76
N ILE A 375 -31.94 -21.58 3.52
CA ILE A 375 -31.40 -20.32 2.99
C ILE A 375 -32.53 -19.54 2.34
N ALA A 376 -32.55 -18.23 2.58
CA ALA A 376 -33.45 -17.33 1.90
C ALA A 376 -33.22 -17.37 0.38
N GLU A 377 -34.29 -17.14 -0.39
CA GLU A 377 -34.21 -17.10 -1.85
C GLU A 377 -33.35 -15.93 -2.34
N ASN A 378 -33.46 -14.78 -1.68
CA ASN A 378 -32.81 -13.53 -2.05
C ASN A 378 -31.86 -13.05 -0.95
N PRO A 379 -30.73 -12.41 -1.29
CA PRO A 379 -29.82 -11.85 -0.29
C PRO A 379 -30.45 -10.61 0.36
N PHE A 380 -30.03 -10.29 1.58
CA PHE A 380 -30.46 -9.08 2.28
C PHE A 380 -29.41 -7.97 2.26
N SER A 381 -28.15 -8.30 1.93
CA SER A 381 -27.05 -7.35 1.88
C SER A 381 -25.91 -7.87 0.99
N GLU A 382 -24.95 -7.00 0.69
CA GLU A 382 -23.75 -7.32 -0.07
C GLU A 382 -22.50 -6.66 0.53
N GLY A 383 -21.37 -7.37 0.48
CA GLY A 383 -20.03 -6.83 0.76
C GLY A 383 -19.20 -6.73 -0.52
N ALA A 384 -17.90 -6.43 -0.42
CA ALA A 384 -17.04 -6.30 -1.60
C ALA A 384 -16.99 -7.58 -2.46
N LEU A 385 -16.93 -8.75 -1.83
CA LEU A 385 -16.76 -10.05 -2.53
C LEU A 385 -18.00 -10.96 -2.49
N ARG A 386 -18.87 -10.81 -1.49
CA ARG A 386 -19.93 -11.78 -1.17
C ARG A 386 -21.29 -11.13 -0.93
N LEU A 387 -22.35 -11.83 -1.30
CA LEU A 387 -23.73 -11.56 -0.95
C LEU A 387 -24.06 -12.24 0.38
N ALA A 388 -24.92 -11.63 1.18
CA ALA A 388 -25.35 -12.14 2.48
C ALA A 388 -26.83 -12.54 2.43
N TYR A 389 -27.13 -13.76 2.85
CA TYR A 389 -28.45 -14.35 2.90
C TYR A 389 -28.84 -14.67 4.34
N TYR A 390 -30.12 -14.49 4.65
CA TYR A 390 -30.66 -15.05 5.88
C TYR A 390 -30.59 -16.58 5.78
N GLY A 391 -30.15 -17.24 6.84
CA GLY A 391 -30.16 -18.69 6.92
C GLY A 391 -30.61 -19.20 8.28
N LEU A 392 -31.09 -20.44 8.29
CA LEU A 392 -31.16 -21.25 9.48
C LEU A 392 -30.23 -22.44 9.34
N MET A 393 -29.59 -22.81 10.44
CA MET A 393 -28.74 -23.99 10.55
C MET A 393 -29.29 -24.88 11.65
N GLN A 394 -29.44 -26.17 11.36
CA GLN A 394 -29.87 -27.13 12.37
C GLN A 394 -28.68 -27.49 13.24
N TYR A 395 -28.74 -27.15 14.52
CA TYR A 395 -27.77 -27.55 15.52
C TYR A 395 -28.48 -28.42 16.55
N LYS A 396 -28.11 -29.70 16.62
CA LYS A 396 -28.84 -30.71 17.41
C LYS A 396 -30.33 -30.71 17.01
N ASP A 397 -31.23 -30.42 17.96
CA ASP A 397 -32.68 -30.50 17.78
C ASP A 397 -33.35 -29.13 17.56
N HIS A 398 -32.58 -28.05 17.38
CA HIS A 398 -33.12 -26.71 17.14
C HIS A 398 -32.49 -26.01 15.93
N TRP A 399 -33.16 -24.96 15.45
CA TRP A 399 -32.69 -24.13 14.35
C TRP A 399 -32.08 -22.84 14.87
N GLU A 400 -30.85 -22.53 14.45
CA GLU A 400 -30.15 -21.29 14.78
C GLU A 400 -30.09 -20.35 13.58
N LYS A 401 -30.27 -19.05 13.83
CA LYS A 401 -30.14 -18.02 12.80
C LYS A 401 -28.67 -17.81 12.45
N VAL A 402 -28.37 -17.87 11.16
CA VAL A 402 -27.03 -17.67 10.61
C VAL A 402 -27.08 -16.74 9.40
N VAL A 403 -25.93 -16.14 9.07
CA VAL A 403 -25.76 -15.40 7.82
C VAL A 403 -24.94 -16.25 6.88
N LEU A 404 -25.56 -16.71 5.80
CA LEU A 404 -24.89 -17.48 4.76
C LEU A 404 -24.36 -16.52 3.68
N LYS A 405 -23.13 -16.73 3.24
CA LYS A 405 -22.49 -15.86 2.25
C LYS A 405 -22.13 -16.62 0.99
N GLU A 406 -22.47 -16.06 -0.16
CA GLU A 406 -22.11 -16.58 -1.49
C GLU A 406 -21.26 -15.53 -2.23
N TYR A 407 -20.29 -15.91 -3.05
CA TYR A 407 -19.56 -14.92 -3.85
C TYR A 407 -20.45 -14.28 -4.92
N LYS A 408 -20.18 -13.00 -5.18
CA LYS A 408 -20.93 -12.19 -6.16
C LYS A 408 -20.79 -12.68 -7.60
N HIS A 409 -19.59 -13.16 -7.94
CA HIS A 409 -19.27 -13.59 -9.30
C HIS A 409 -19.53 -15.09 -9.46
N THR A 410 -20.27 -15.45 -10.51
CA THR A 410 -20.61 -16.84 -10.84
C THR A 410 -19.70 -17.47 -11.88
N ASN A 411 -18.66 -16.76 -12.32
CA ASN A 411 -17.72 -17.26 -13.31
C ASN A 411 -17.11 -18.59 -12.83
N ARG A 412 -16.87 -19.51 -13.77
CA ARG A 412 -16.26 -20.82 -13.48
C ARG A 412 -14.93 -20.59 -12.74
N GLY A 413 -14.78 -21.16 -11.54
CA GLY A 413 -13.60 -20.94 -10.70
C GLY A 413 -13.66 -19.74 -9.74
N ALA A 414 -14.78 -19.02 -9.63
CA ALA A 414 -14.95 -17.94 -8.63
C ALA A 414 -15.28 -18.48 -7.22
N ASN A 415 -15.99 -19.61 -7.13
CA ASN A 415 -16.38 -20.29 -5.89
C ASN A 415 -15.50 -21.54 -5.62
N THR A 416 -14.17 -21.39 -5.57
CA THR A 416 -13.24 -22.50 -5.29
C THR A 416 -12.78 -22.52 -3.85
N LYS A 417 -12.34 -23.71 -3.39
CA LYS A 417 -11.68 -23.89 -2.09
C LYS A 417 -10.47 -22.97 -1.95
N ASP A 418 -9.63 -22.92 -2.97
CA ASP A 418 -8.37 -22.16 -2.95
C ASP A 418 -8.64 -20.67 -2.75
N LYS A 419 -9.57 -20.07 -3.51
CA LYS A 419 -9.99 -18.68 -3.31
C LYS A 419 -10.59 -18.40 -1.93
N TYR A 420 -11.26 -19.37 -1.33
CA TYR A 420 -11.77 -19.23 0.02
C TYR A 420 -10.65 -19.21 1.06
N LEU A 421 -9.64 -20.06 0.90
CA LEU A 421 -8.45 -20.09 1.75
C LEU A 421 -7.62 -18.82 1.60
N ASP A 422 -7.38 -18.34 0.38
CA ASP A 422 -6.64 -17.09 0.14
C ASP A 422 -7.27 -15.89 0.89
N VAL A 423 -8.62 -15.81 0.86
CA VAL A 423 -9.35 -14.75 1.57
C VAL A 423 -9.27 -14.92 3.09
N LEU A 424 -9.27 -16.16 3.59
CA LEU A 424 -9.10 -16.44 5.01
C LEU A 424 -7.68 -16.09 5.49
N ASP A 425 -6.66 -16.37 4.69
CA ASP A 425 -5.27 -16.04 5.01
C ASP A 425 -5.10 -14.52 5.17
N CYS A 426 -5.62 -13.73 4.23
CA CYS A 426 -5.65 -12.28 4.33
C CYS A 426 -6.36 -11.79 5.60
N GLN A 427 -7.50 -12.39 5.97
CA GLN A 427 -8.23 -12.01 7.18
C GLN A 427 -7.46 -12.39 8.46
N THR A 428 -6.78 -13.53 8.45
CA THR A 428 -6.02 -14.04 9.59
C THR A 428 -4.79 -13.17 9.83
N ILE A 429 -4.06 -12.83 8.77
CA ILE A 429 -2.91 -11.90 8.81
C ILE A 429 -3.36 -10.51 9.28
N ALA A 430 -4.48 -9.99 8.76
CA ALA A 430 -5.03 -8.71 9.18
C ALA A 430 -5.43 -8.71 10.67
N CYS A 431 -6.00 -9.81 11.16
CA CYS A 431 -6.32 -10.00 12.58
C CYS A 431 -5.06 -9.97 13.44
N TYR A 432 -4.02 -10.72 13.03
CA TYR A 432 -2.73 -10.75 13.72
C TYR A 432 -2.10 -9.35 13.82
N PHE A 433 -2.00 -8.63 12.70
CA PHE A 433 -1.46 -7.26 12.71
C PHE A 433 -2.32 -6.29 13.52
N ALA A 434 -3.64 -6.46 13.56
CA ALA A 434 -4.49 -5.64 14.42
C ALA A 434 -4.21 -5.89 15.91
N LEU A 435 -3.94 -7.13 16.31
CA LEU A 435 -3.55 -7.46 17.69
C LEU A 435 -2.20 -6.83 18.04
N GLU A 436 -1.18 -7.06 17.21
CA GLU A 436 0.16 -6.47 17.37
C GLU A 436 0.09 -4.93 17.45
N PHE A 437 -0.65 -4.29 16.55
CA PHE A 437 -0.83 -2.84 16.57
C PHE A 437 -1.43 -2.35 17.90
N ASN A 438 -2.45 -3.05 18.42
CA ASN A 438 -3.09 -2.69 19.68
C ASN A 438 -2.19 -2.90 20.92
N GLU A 439 -1.09 -3.63 20.79
CA GLU A 439 -0.10 -3.87 21.85
C GLU A 439 1.05 -2.85 21.87
N ILE A 440 1.16 -1.99 20.85
CA ILE A 440 2.22 -0.97 20.74
C ILE A 440 2.17 -0.01 21.95
N PRO A 441 3.20 0.02 22.83
CA PRO A 441 3.16 0.80 24.08
C PRO A 441 2.99 2.32 23.89
N GLN A 442 3.54 2.86 22.80
CA GLN A 442 3.50 4.28 22.46
C GLN A 442 2.06 4.80 22.24
N LEU A 443 1.12 3.92 21.90
CA LEU A 443 -0.29 4.28 21.72
C LEU A 443 -0.99 4.63 23.04
N ASN A 444 -0.48 4.13 24.18
CA ASN A 444 -1.06 4.43 25.51
C ASN A 444 -0.72 5.84 26.02
N ASN A 445 0.31 6.48 25.44
CA ASN A 445 0.79 7.80 25.86
C ASN A 445 0.21 8.95 25.01
N LEU A 446 -0.56 8.64 23.96
CA LEU A 446 -1.22 9.64 23.13
C LEU A 446 -2.57 10.03 23.73
N THR A 447 -2.69 11.27 24.20
CA THR A 447 -3.92 11.86 24.78
C THR A 447 -5.08 12.00 23.79
N VAL A 448 -4.81 11.82 22.48
CA VAL A 448 -5.81 11.89 21.42
C VAL A 448 -6.22 10.48 21.02
N TYR A 449 -7.45 10.09 21.38
CA TYR A 449 -8.15 8.84 21.10
C TYR A 449 -7.65 8.02 19.89
N VAL A 450 -6.64 7.18 20.10
CA VAL A 450 -6.33 6.10 19.15
C VAL A 450 -7.39 5.01 19.35
N LYS A 451 -8.30 4.88 18.39
CA LYS A 451 -9.32 3.81 18.42
C LYS A 451 -8.61 2.47 18.22
N LYS A 452 -8.70 1.58 19.20
CA LYS A 452 -8.23 0.19 19.07
C LYS A 452 -8.86 -0.46 17.84
N ILE A 453 -8.05 -1.15 17.04
CA ILE A 453 -8.53 -1.86 15.85
C ILE A 453 -9.26 -3.12 16.33
N LYS A 454 -10.59 -3.12 16.21
CA LYS A 454 -11.41 -4.29 16.52
C LYS A 454 -11.55 -5.15 15.28
N PHE A 455 -10.76 -6.22 15.20
CA PHE A 455 -10.99 -7.26 14.21
C PHE A 455 -12.03 -8.25 14.76
N ILE A 456 -13.23 -8.26 14.19
CA ILE A 456 -14.26 -9.23 14.57
C ILE A 456 -14.04 -10.48 13.73
N MET A 457 -13.31 -11.44 14.29
CA MET A 457 -13.35 -12.81 13.78
C MET A 457 -14.78 -13.32 13.99
N ALA A 458 -15.53 -13.52 12.91
CA ALA A 458 -16.76 -14.30 12.98
C ALA A 458 -16.34 -15.73 13.36
N LYS A 459 -16.52 -16.08 14.64
CA LYS A 459 -16.19 -17.40 15.19
C LYS A 459 -17.03 -18.52 14.59
#